data_AF-A0A562TFV3-F1
#
_entry.id   AF-A0A562TFV3-F1
#
_cell.length_a   1.000
_cell.length_b   1.000
_cell.length_c   1.000
_cell.angle_alpha   90.00
_cell.angle_beta   90.00
_cell.angle_gamma   90.00
#
_symmetry.space_group_name_H-M   'P 1'
#
loop_
_entity.id
_entity.type
_entity.pdbx_description
1 polymer ?
#
loop_
_entity_poly.entity_id
_entity_poly.type
_entity_poly.pdbx_seq_one_letter_code
_entity_poly.pdbx_strand_id
1 'polypeptide(L)'
;MARVSLHAQEHRSFTYQGQALPYLAQNNRMPDHFSFPGMQAYIIIGDMHTTPETLYAQDSLHRLPLYGMQAYACFYYLPANQWLQDTAVQDFLEQFIAHLYERDFINRNKVHLVWLDTIALSCDTLQALHTCLASLAALPGNKMAHCSAVHVYASAKQTWSHNASRHTSVTYAVPGVLDMETRQVAKAKAQKQAAAMVWKHHWLLQFAAGVHLVGSQYHTDFDDETLVDFTRHKTLWDLRAGYYLSDALALFFNGALIYAAKQQTVDEINWNSEQVTINGSGSSGAMLRYGLGIRLLPFGPRRFSPWLDAVAGGVWVMAGGGSGTRTVGWGGGGTSSEIRKHTERGIFYALAAGVQYRLSRLFYVAPGVQYTVSPLPAPVGSVSAFTGVTLNAALGVVIPGRRP
;
A
#
# COMPACT_ATOMS: atom_id res chain seq x y z
N MET A 1 0.38 -43.31 10.17
CA MET A 1 -0.50 -42.97 9.03
C MET A 1 -1.36 -41.78 9.41
N ALA A 2 -1.06 -40.60 8.89
CA ALA A 2 -1.84 -39.39 9.16
C ALA A 2 -3.20 -39.49 8.45
N ARG A 3 -4.30 -39.39 9.21
CA ARG A 3 -5.65 -39.26 8.63
C ARG A 3 -5.70 -37.93 7.90
N VAL A 4 -5.80 -37.98 6.57
CA VAL A 4 -6.15 -36.82 5.74
C VAL A 4 -7.53 -36.35 6.22
N SER A 5 -7.60 -35.14 6.76
CA SER A 5 -8.88 -34.50 7.11
C SER A 5 -9.66 -34.31 5.82
N LEU A 6 -10.79 -35.00 5.67
CA LEU A 6 -11.66 -34.95 4.48
C LEU A 6 -12.57 -33.71 4.42
N HIS A 7 -12.37 -32.73 5.31
CA HIS A 7 -13.25 -31.59 5.48
C HIS A 7 -12.50 -30.26 5.54
N ALA A 8 -13.01 -29.25 4.83
CA ALA A 8 -12.58 -27.86 5.00
C ALA A 8 -12.93 -27.39 6.41
N GLN A 9 -11.92 -26.99 7.19
CA GLN A 9 -12.06 -26.40 8.52
C GLN A 9 -11.37 -25.04 8.54
N GLU A 10 -12.07 -24.02 9.04
CA GLU A 10 -11.53 -22.67 9.17
C GLU A 10 -11.82 -22.09 10.55
N HIS A 11 -10.78 -21.61 11.23
CA HIS A 11 -10.95 -20.77 12.42
C HIS A 11 -11.33 -19.36 11.98
N ARG A 12 -12.41 -18.85 12.54
CA ARG A 12 -12.98 -17.56 12.17
C ARG A 12 -13.35 -16.78 13.43
N SER A 13 -13.59 -15.49 13.27
CA SER A 13 -14.12 -14.63 14.31
C SER A 13 -15.32 -13.86 13.82
N PHE A 14 -16.29 -13.65 14.70
CA PHE A 14 -17.44 -12.81 14.48
C PHE A 14 -17.45 -11.71 15.54
N THR A 15 -17.66 -10.46 15.14
CA THR A 15 -17.69 -9.34 16.10
C THR A 15 -19.13 -9.02 16.43
N TYR A 16 -19.49 -9.14 17.71
CA TYR A 16 -20.80 -8.80 18.23
C TYR A 16 -20.64 -7.85 19.41
N GLN A 17 -21.33 -6.69 19.36
CA GLN A 17 -21.25 -5.66 20.39
C GLN A 17 -19.80 -5.27 20.76
N GLY A 18 -18.89 -5.24 19.77
CA GLY A 18 -17.48 -4.91 19.96
C GLY A 18 -16.61 -6.05 20.51
N GLN A 19 -17.18 -7.22 20.82
CA GLN A 19 -16.42 -8.39 21.25
C GLN A 19 -16.18 -9.35 20.08
N ALA A 20 -14.93 -9.78 19.91
CA ALA A 20 -14.57 -10.81 18.93
C ALA A 20 -14.84 -12.20 19.50
N LEU A 21 -15.72 -12.94 18.85
CA LEU A 21 -16.13 -14.28 19.21
C LEU A 21 -15.47 -15.28 18.26
N PRO A 22 -14.52 -16.11 18.74
CA PRO A 22 -13.92 -17.14 17.92
C PRO A 22 -14.92 -18.27 17.66
N TYR A 23 -14.92 -18.80 16.45
CA TYR A 23 -15.71 -19.97 16.08
C TYR A 23 -14.97 -20.84 15.06
N LEU A 24 -15.27 -22.13 15.08
CA LEU A 24 -14.79 -23.07 14.08
C LEU A 24 -15.89 -23.30 13.05
N ALA A 25 -15.56 -23.14 11.78
CA ALA A 25 -16.46 -23.42 10.68
C ALA A 25 -16.01 -24.69 9.96
N GLN A 26 -16.92 -25.62 9.70
CA GLN A 26 -16.66 -26.86 8.96
C GLN A 26 -17.74 -27.12 7.90
N ASN A 27 -17.35 -27.72 6.78
CA ASN A 27 -18.28 -28.19 5.75
C ASN A 27 -18.10 -29.70 5.51
N ASN A 28 -19.21 -30.45 5.47
CA ASN A 28 -19.20 -31.90 5.24
C ASN A 28 -19.00 -32.30 3.75
N ARG A 29 -19.04 -31.36 2.81
CA ARG A 29 -19.02 -31.64 1.37
C ARG A 29 -17.64 -31.97 0.78
N MET A 30 -16.66 -31.08 0.93
CA MET A 30 -15.37 -31.16 0.23
C MET A 30 -14.22 -30.61 1.10
N PRO A 31 -13.00 -31.17 0.99
CA PRO A 31 -11.78 -30.50 1.45
C PRO A 31 -11.59 -29.18 0.70
N ASP A 32 -11.02 -28.17 1.38
CA ASP A 32 -10.55 -26.90 0.80
C ASP A 32 -11.57 -25.94 0.16
N HIS A 33 -12.86 -26.27 0.14
CA HIS A 33 -13.92 -25.39 -0.36
C HIS A 33 -15.06 -25.20 0.65
N PHE A 34 -15.14 -24.00 1.24
CA PHE A 34 -16.16 -23.70 2.26
C PHE A 34 -17.49 -23.21 1.69
N SER A 35 -17.46 -22.38 0.64
CA SER A 35 -18.63 -21.64 0.15
C SER A 35 -19.30 -22.32 -1.05
N PHE A 36 -20.54 -22.78 -0.85
CA PHE A 36 -21.43 -23.30 -1.89
C PHE A 36 -22.85 -22.83 -1.61
N PRO A 37 -23.59 -22.33 -2.62
CA PRO A 37 -24.89 -21.72 -2.39
C PRO A 37 -25.92 -22.72 -1.88
N GLY A 38 -26.69 -22.28 -0.88
CA GLY A 38 -27.91 -22.98 -0.45
C GLY A 38 -27.69 -24.20 0.43
N MET A 39 -26.49 -24.39 1.00
CA MET A 39 -26.26 -25.43 2.02
C MET A 39 -27.05 -25.15 3.30
N GLN A 40 -27.43 -26.22 3.99
CA GLN A 40 -28.03 -26.10 5.32
C GLN A 40 -26.96 -25.59 6.31
N ALA A 41 -27.39 -24.94 7.39
CA ALA A 41 -26.48 -24.46 8.43
C ALA A 41 -26.85 -25.06 9.78
N TYR A 42 -25.85 -25.56 10.50
CA TYR A 42 -25.97 -25.97 11.89
C TYR A 42 -25.10 -25.05 12.73
N ILE A 43 -25.73 -24.30 13.64
CA ILE A 43 -25.06 -23.51 14.66
C ILE A 43 -25.04 -24.37 15.92
N ILE A 44 -23.86 -24.72 16.40
CA ILE A 44 -23.65 -25.55 17.58
C ILE A 44 -23.06 -24.66 18.67
N ILE A 45 -23.86 -24.42 19.72
CA ILE A 45 -23.47 -23.60 20.86
C ILE A 45 -23.16 -24.54 22.03
N GLY A 46 -21.91 -24.52 22.47
CA GLY A 46 -21.41 -25.29 23.60
C GLY A 46 -21.39 -24.54 24.91
N ASP A 47 -20.98 -25.22 25.98
CA ASP A 47 -20.70 -24.59 27.27
C ASP A 47 -19.62 -23.50 27.13
N MET A 48 -19.74 -22.44 27.93
CA MET A 48 -18.79 -21.32 27.98
C MET A 48 -17.32 -21.74 28.20
N HIS A 49 -17.08 -22.88 28.84
CA HIS A 49 -15.74 -23.42 29.12
C HIS A 49 -15.20 -24.35 28.04
N THR A 50 -15.98 -24.65 27.00
CA THR A 50 -15.54 -25.52 25.89
C THR A 50 -14.93 -24.70 24.76
N THR A 51 -13.87 -25.21 24.13
CA THR A 51 -13.31 -24.56 22.93
C THR A 51 -14.09 -25.01 21.67
N PRO A 52 -14.10 -24.22 20.57
CA PRO A 52 -14.70 -24.65 19.30
C PRO A 52 -14.22 -26.02 18.81
N GLU A 53 -12.94 -26.34 18.99
CA GLU A 53 -12.31 -27.59 18.57
C GLU A 53 -12.80 -28.77 19.43
N THR A 54 -13.01 -28.51 20.72
CA THR A 54 -13.55 -29.50 21.65
C THR A 54 -15.00 -29.83 21.28
N LEU A 55 -15.80 -28.81 20.97
CA LEU A 55 -17.17 -28.98 20.49
C LEU A 55 -17.23 -29.76 19.18
N TYR A 56 -16.36 -29.43 18.24
CA TYR A 56 -16.22 -30.19 17.01
C TYR A 56 -15.85 -31.67 17.25
N ALA A 57 -14.92 -31.94 18.17
CA ALA A 57 -14.51 -33.31 18.46
C ALA A 57 -15.64 -34.17 19.06
N GLN A 58 -16.51 -33.54 19.85
CA GLN A 58 -17.65 -34.17 20.53
C GLN A 58 -18.89 -34.30 19.64
N ASP A 59 -19.06 -33.39 18.68
CA ASP A 59 -20.14 -33.48 17.72
C ASP A 59 -19.96 -34.67 16.77
N SER A 60 -21.07 -35.27 16.37
CA SER A 60 -21.09 -36.38 15.40
C SER A 60 -21.97 -36.09 14.19
N LEU A 61 -22.68 -34.95 14.14
CA LEU A 61 -23.51 -34.55 13.01
C LEU A 61 -22.68 -34.43 11.72
N HIS A 62 -21.50 -33.81 11.81
CA HIS A 62 -20.60 -33.64 10.66
C HIS A 62 -20.07 -34.96 10.07
N ARG A 63 -20.23 -36.09 10.77
CA ARG A 63 -19.76 -37.42 10.34
C ARG A 63 -20.82 -38.27 9.67
N LEU A 64 -22.07 -37.80 9.58
CA LEU A 64 -23.14 -38.57 8.98
C LEU A 64 -22.90 -38.77 7.48
N PRO A 65 -23.19 -39.98 6.95
CA PRO A 65 -23.01 -40.27 5.53
C PRO A 65 -23.95 -39.39 4.69
N LEU A 66 -23.42 -38.90 3.57
CA LEU A 66 -24.09 -37.92 2.72
C LEU A 66 -24.72 -38.62 1.52
N TYR A 67 -26.02 -38.40 1.33
CA TYR A 67 -26.77 -38.92 0.18
C TYR A 67 -27.39 -37.75 -0.59
N GLY A 68 -26.69 -37.30 -1.63
CA GLY A 68 -27.13 -36.22 -2.52
C GLY A 68 -26.86 -34.81 -2.00
N MET A 69 -27.08 -33.83 -2.88
CA MET A 69 -26.78 -32.40 -2.66
C MET A 69 -27.50 -31.79 -1.45
N GLN A 70 -28.69 -32.31 -1.12
CA GLN A 70 -29.50 -31.80 -0.02
C GLN A 70 -28.93 -32.16 1.36
N ALA A 71 -28.00 -33.12 1.42
CA ALA A 71 -27.33 -33.53 2.65
C ALA A 71 -26.12 -32.64 3.00
N TYR A 72 -25.74 -31.69 2.14
CA TYR A 72 -24.62 -30.80 2.43
C TYR A 72 -24.99 -29.71 3.43
N ALA A 73 -24.11 -29.54 4.41
CA ALA A 73 -24.29 -28.60 5.51
C ALA A 73 -22.97 -27.96 5.95
N CYS A 74 -23.08 -26.70 6.37
CA CYS A 74 -22.08 -26.00 7.15
C CYS A 74 -22.36 -26.18 8.65
N PHE A 75 -21.31 -26.40 9.41
CA PHE A 75 -21.33 -26.53 10.85
C PHE A 75 -20.50 -25.41 11.46
N TYR A 76 -21.08 -24.70 12.43
CA TYR A 76 -20.48 -23.55 13.08
C TYR A 76 -20.44 -23.81 14.58
N TYR A 77 -19.25 -24.00 15.13
CA TYR A 77 -19.04 -24.34 16.53
C TYR A 77 -18.63 -23.10 17.31
N LEU A 78 -19.46 -22.70 18.27
CA LEU A 78 -19.25 -21.53 19.11
C LEU A 78 -19.34 -21.92 20.58
N PRO A 79 -18.42 -21.45 21.44
CA PRO A 79 -18.65 -21.46 22.87
C PRO A 79 -19.78 -20.48 23.21
N ALA A 80 -20.58 -20.81 24.21
CA ALA A 80 -21.47 -19.84 24.81
C ALA A 80 -20.68 -18.71 25.49
N ASN A 81 -21.37 -17.62 25.77
CA ASN A 81 -20.81 -16.47 26.47
C ASN A 81 -21.80 -16.01 27.54
N GLN A 82 -21.31 -15.35 28.59
CA GLN A 82 -22.13 -14.91 29.73
C GLN A 82 -23.26 -13.98 29.34
N TRP A 83 -23.09 -13.20 28.27
CA TRP A 83 -24.11 -12.29 27.75
C TRP A 83 -25.16 -12.98 26.87
N LEU A 84 -24.97 -14.26 26.51
CA LEU A 84 -25.87 -15.03 25.65
C LEU A 84 -27.11 -15.51 26.45
N GLN A 85 -27.88 -14.56 26.96
CA GLN A 85 -29.11 -14.76 27.74
C GLN A 85 -30.34 -14.36 26.91
N ASP A 86 -31.54 -14.57 27.45
CA ASP A 86 -32.84 -14.44 26.77
C ASP A 86 -32.98 -13.20 25.88
N THR A 87 -32.58 -12.02 26.35
CA THR A 87 -32.77 -10.77 25.60
C THR A 87 -31.76 -10.54 24.49
N ALA A 88 -30.58 -11.20 24.55
CA ALA A 88 -29.49 -10.96 23.62
C ALA A 88 -29.31 -12.08 22.58
N VAL A 89 -29.83 -13.28 22.85
CA VAL A 89 -29.61 -14.44 21.98
C VAL A 89 -30.27 -14.28 20.60
N GLN A 90 -31.45 -13.67 20.53
CA GLN A 90 -32.14 -13.46 19.25
C GLN A 90 -31.36 -12.48 18.36
N ASP A 91 -31.02 -11.30 18.88
CA ASP A 91 -30.25 -10.28 18.14
C ASP A 91 -28.90 -10.86 17.67
N PHE A 92 -28.21 -11.58 18.57
CA PHE A 92 -26.98 -12.28 18.22
C PHE A 92 -27.18 -13.26 17.07
N LEU A 93 -28.16 -14.16 17.14
CA LEU A 93 -28.39 -15.17 16.11
C LEU A 93 -28.79 -14.53 14.78
N GLU A 94 -29.60 -13.47 14.78
CA GLU A 94 -29.97 -12.75 13.57
C GLU A 94 -28.74 -12.13 12.88
N GLN A 95 -27.90 -11.43 13.64
CA GLN A 95 -26.66 -10.83 13.11
C GLN A 95 -25.66 -11.91 12.67
N PHE A 96 -25.53 -12.99 13.44
CA PHE A 96 -24.61 -14.07 13.11
C PHE A 96 -25.07 -14.81 11.84
N ILE A 97 -26.35 -15.13 11.71
CA ILE A 97 -26.93 -15.74 10.50
C ILE A 97 -26.75 -14.84 9.28
N ALA A 98 -26.91 -13.51 9.44
CA ALA A 98 -26.65 -12.56 8.36
C ALA A 98 -25.17 -12.60 7.93
N HIS A 99 -24.24 -12.60 8.89
CA HIS A 99 -22.80 -12.74 8.63
C HIS A 99 -22.47 -14.07 7.89
N LEU A 100 -23.05 -15.18 8.35
CA LEU A 100 -22.87 -16.48 7.71
C LEU A 100 -23.45 -16.48 6.28
N TYR A 101 -24.59 -15.83 6.06
CA TYR A 101 -25.19 -15.69 4.73
C TYR A 101 -24.31 -14.90 3.78
N GLU A 102 -23.77 -13.76 4.20
CA GLU A 102 -22.92 -12.91 3.38
C GLU A 102 -21.55 -13.51 3.04
N ARG A 103 -21.08 -14.43 3.89
CA ARG A 103 -19.77 -15.07 3.76
C ARG A 103 -19.86 -16.43 3.06
N ASP A 104 -20.75 -17.28 3.52
CA ASP A 104 -20.79 -18.70 3.14
C ASP A 104 -21.99 -19.06 2.24
N PHE A 105 -22.91 -18.11 2.00
CA PHE A 105 -24.07 -18.29 1.13
C PHE A 105 -25.00 -19.43 1.58
N ILE A 106 -25.10 -19.63 2.90
CA ILE A 106 -26.00 -20.62 3.52
C ILE A 106 -27.46 -20.38 3.13
N ASN A 107 -28.25 -21.44 3.17
CA ASN A 107 -29.70 -21.34 3.05
C ASN A 107 -30.30 -20.84 4.37
N ARG A 108 -30.65 -19.55 4.41
CA ARG A 108 -31.32 -18.96 5.58
C ARG A 108 -32.64 -19.63 5.95
N ASN A 109 -33.26 -20.35 5.01
CA ASN A 109 -34.47 -21.13 5.32
C ASN A 109 -34.19 -22.41 6.10
N LYS A 110 -32.93 -22.86 6.18
CA LYS A 110 -32.53 -24.13 6.80
C LYS A 110 -31.36 -23.92 7.75
N VAL A 111 -31.56 -23.04 8.72
CA VAL A 111 -30.63 -22.82 9.83
C VAL A 111 -31.14 -23.56 11.06
N HIS A 112 -30.31 -24.44 11.60
CA HIS A 112 -30.64 -25.29 12.74
C HIS A 112 -29.72 -24.93 13.91
N LEU A 113 -30.29 -24.77 15.10
CA LEU A 113 -29.52 -24.54 16.31
C LEU A 113 -29.43 -25.82 17.12
N VAL A 114 -28.23 -26.17 17.57
CA VAL A 114 -27.96 -27.23 18.53
C VAL A 114 -27.36 -26.60 19.77
N TRP A 115 -28.14 -26.60 20.85
CA TRP A 115 -27.77 -25.98 22.11
C TRP A 115 -27.31 -27.04 23.12
N LEU A 116 -26.01 -27.06 23.37
CA LEU A 116 -25.35 -28.00 24.27
C LEU A 116 -24.99 -27.35 25.62
N ASP A 117 -25.16 -26.04 25.75
CA ASP A 117 -24.94 -25.31 27.01
C ASP A 117 -26.00 -25.65 28.07
N THR A 118 -25.65 -25.45 29.33
CA THR A 118 -26.51 -25.57 30.52
C THR A 118 -27.35 -24.31 30.79
N ILE A 119 -26.95 -23.15 30.25
CA ILE A 119 -27.77 -21.92 30.31
C ILE A 119 -29.08 -22.19 29.58
N ALA A 120 -30.21 -21.99 30.29
CA ALA A 120 -31.53 -22.22 29.76
C ALA A 120 -32.17 -20.90 29.33
N LEU A 121 -32.70 -20.87 28.11
CA LEU A 121 -33.55 -19.82 27.59
C LEU A 121 -35.01 -20.07 27.96
N SER A 122 -35.80 -19.01 28.05
CA SER A 122 -37.25 -19.12 28.26
C SER A 122 -37.95 -19.75 27.05
N CYS A 123 -39.07 -20.43 27.27
CA CYS A 123 -39.86 -20.99 26.17
C CYS A 123 -40.37 -19.90 25.20
N ASP A 124 -40.62 -18.68 25.69
CA ASP A 124 -41.04 -17.55 24.85
C ASP A 124 -39.91 -17.09 23.91
N THR A 125 -38.67 -16.99 24.43
CA THR A 125 -37.48 -16.72 23.61
C THR A 125 -37.32 -17.79 22.53
N LEU A 126 -37.42 -19.06 22.91
CA LEU A 126 -37.28 -20.19 22.00
C LEU A 126 -38.35 -20.18 20.91
N GLN A 127 -39.58 -19.80 21.25
CA GLN A 127 -40.67 -19.64 20.29
C GLN A 127 -40.37 -18.51 19.29
N ALA A 128 -39.84 -17.38 19.77
CA ALA A 128 -39.49 -16.23 18.92
C ALA A 128 -38.35 -16.56 17.93
N LEU A 129 -37.39 -17.40 18.33
CA LEU A 129 -36.28 -17.81 17.49
C LEU A 129 -36.68 -18.58 16.22
N HIS A 130 -37.90 -19.11 16.12
CA HIS A 130 -38.40 -19.77 14.90
C HIS A 130 -38.50 -18.83 13.67
N THR A 131 -38.43 -17.52 13.89
CA THR A 131 -38.36 -16.52 12.81
C THR A 131 -37.03 -16.56 12.05
N CYS A 132 -35.94 -16.93 12.72
CA CYS A 132 -34.59 -17.01 12.14
C CYS A 132 -34.01 -18.43 12.13
N LEU A 133 -34.61 -19.38 12.87
CA LEU A 133 -34.21 -20.79 12.93
C LEU A 133 -35.33 -21.73 12.43
N ALA A 134 -34.92 -22.70 11.61
CA ALA A 134 -35.80 -23.77 11.13
C ALA A 134 -36.09 -24.80 12.22
N SER A 135 -35.11 -25.07 13.09
CA SER A 135 -35.31 -25.93 14.26
C SER A 135 -34.28 -25.65 15.33
N LEU A 136 -34.60 -26.10 16.54
CA LEU A 136 -33.74 -26.01 17.71
C LEU A 136 -33.71 -27.37 18.41
N ALA A 137 -32.52 -27.85 18.73
CA ALA A 137 -32.31 -29.06 19.51
C ALA A 137 -31.51 -28.77 20.78
N ALA A 138 -31.87 -29.40 21.89
CA ALA A 138 -31.15 -29.28 23.17
C ALA A 138 -30.84 -30.64 23.78
N LEU A 139 -29.77 -30.74 24.57
CA LEU A 139 -29.39 -31.99 25.23
C LEU A 139 -30.49 -32.50 26.20
N PRO A 140 -30.60 -33.83 26.38
CA PRO A 140 -31.45 -34.40 27.41
C PRO A 140 -31.06 -33.85 28.79
N GLY A 141 -32.04 -33.37 29.55
CA GLY A 141 -31.82 -32.75 30.87
C GLY A 141 -31.58 -31.24 30.85
N ASN A 142 -31.43 -30.62 29.68
CA ASN A 142 -31.52 -29.15 29.59
C ASN A 142 -32.95 -28.70 29.91
N LYS A 143 -33.12 -27.64 30.70
CA LYS A 143 -34.46 -27.14 31.09
C LYS A 143 -35.33 -26.74 29.89
N MET A 144 -34.72 -26.36 28.77
CA MET A 144 -35.40 -26.05 27.51
C MET A 144 -36.03 -27.26 26.84
N ALA A 145 -35.63 -28.49 27.19
CA ALA A 145 -36.17 -29.73 26.61
C ALA A 145 -37.67 -29.93 26.87
N HIS A 146 -38.25 -29.20 27.82
CA HIS A 146 -39.69 -29.22 28.11
C HIS A 146 -40.51 -28.26 27.23
N CYS A 147 -39.86 -27.33 26.51
CA CYS A 147 -40.54 -26.40 25.62
C CYS A 147 -40.93 -27.11 24.31
N SER A 148 -42.16 -26.90 23.82
CA SER A 148 -42.67 -27.53 22.60
C SER A 148 -41.89 -27.15 21.33
N ALA A 149 -41.20 -26.01 21.36
CA ALA A 149 -40.33 -25.51 20.30
C ALA A 149 -39.00 -26.29 20.14
N VAL A 150 -38.66 -27.13 21.13
CA VAL A 150 -37.34 -27.75 21.26
C VAL A 150 -37.38 -29.25 20.99
N HIS A 151 -36.53 -29.72 20.09
CA HIS A 151 -36.28 -31.14 19.90
C HIS A 151 -35.23 -31.64 20.91
N VAL A 152 -35.48 -32.78 21.54
CA VAL A 152 -34.47 -33.40 22.42
C VAL A 152 -33.40 -34.08 21.57
N TYR A 153 -32.15 -33.64 21.70
CA TYR A 153 -30.99 -34.18 20.99
C TYR A 153 -30.64 -35.57 21.53
N ALA A 154 -31.23 -36.61 20.94
CA ALA A 154 -30.98 -38.00 21.35
C ALA A 154 -29.81 -38.66 20.60
N SER A 155 -29.64 -38.36 19.30
CA SER A 155 -28.50 -38.80 18.50
C SER A 155 -28.32 -37.93 17.26
N ALA A 156 -27.10 -37.89 16.70
CA ALA A 156 -26.83 -37.15 15.47
C ALA A 156 -27.78 -37.57 14.33
N LYS A 157 -28.00 -38.88 14.15
CA LYS A 157 -28.90 -39.41 13.11
C LYS A 157 -30.34 -38.92 13.29
N GLN A 158 -30.86 -38.95 14.52
CA GLN A 158 -32.22 -38.50 14.80
C GLN A 158 -32.35 -36.98 14.62
N THR A 159 -31.41 -36.19 15.13
CA THR A 159 -31.40 -34.74 14.98
C THR A 159 -31.33 -34.35 13.50
N TRP A 160 -30.48 -35.02 12.73
CA TRP A 160 -30.39 -34.82 11.28
C TRP A 160 -31.70 -35.12 10.57
N SER A 161 -32.30 -36.29 10.82
CA SER A 161 -33.58 -36.68 10.22
C SER A 161 -34.72 -35.74 10.63
N HIS A 162 -34.76 -35.28 11.88
CA HIS A 162 -35.75 -34.31 12.34
C HIS A 162 -35.62 -32.95 11.65
N ASN A 163 -34.38 -32.52 11.36
CA ASN A 163 -34.09 -31.20 10.84
C ASN A 163 -34.16 -31.10 9.31
N ALA A 164 -33.92 -32.19 8.59
CA ALA A 164 -33.74 -32.20 7.13
C ALA A 164 -34.86 -31.51 6.33
N SER A 165 -36.11 -31.60 6.79
CA SER A 165 -37.29 -31.02 6.13
C SER A 165 -37.81 -29.74 6.77
N ARG A 166 -37.21 -29.27 7.87
CA ARG A 166 -37.68 -28.08 8.59
C ARG A 166 -37.23 -26.81 7.89
N HIS A 167 -38.07 -25.78 8.01
CA HIS A 167 -37.83 -24.46 7.45
C HIS A 167 -38.11 -23.38 8.50
N THR A 168 -37.44 -22.23 8.37
CA THR A 168 -37.78 -21.01 9.13
C THR A 168 -39.21 -20.58 8.82
N SER A 169 -39.86 -19.87 9.74
CA SER A 169 -41.22 -19.36 9.48
C SER A 169 -41.25 -18.25 8.41
N VAL A 170 -40.13 -17.54 8.23
CA VAL A 170 -39.93 -16.55 7.17
C VAL A 170 -39.21 -17.18 5.99
N THR A 171 -39.64 -16.89 4.76
CA THR A 171 -38.97 -17.37 3.55
C THR A 171 -37.94 -16.35 3.05
N TYR A 172 -36.73 -16.82 2.80
CA TYR A 172 -35.60 -16.06 2.30
C TYR A 172 -35.20 -16.54 0.89
N ALA A 173 -34.72 -15.61 0.07
CA ALA A 173 -34.15 -15.95 -1.23
C ALA A 173 -32.87 -16.77 -1.07
N VAL A 174 -32.84 -17.94 -1.72
CA VAL A 174 -31.63 -18.77 -1.79
C VAL A 174 -30.74 -18.22 -2.91
N PRO A 175 -29.48 -17.84 -2.64
CA PRO A 175 -28.60 -17.27 -3.64
C PRO A 175 -28.27 -18.31 -4.71
N GLY A 176 -28.33 -17.91 -5.98
CA GLY A 176 -27.84 -18.73 -7.09
C GLY A 176 -26.31 -18.66 -7.22
N VAL A 177 -25.72 -19.60 -7.96
CA VAL A 177 -24.26 -19.62 -8.24
C VAL A 177 -23.80 -18.31 -8.89
N LEU A 178 -24.59 -17.76 -9.82
CA LEU A 178 -24.26 -16.51 -10.50
C LEU A 178 -24.28 -15.29 -9.55
N ASP A 179 -25.22 -15.24 -8.60
CA ASP A 179 -25.28 -14.16 -7.60
C ASP A 179 -24.08 -14.25 -6.63
N MET A 180 -23.67 -15.47 -6.27
CA MET A 180 -22.46 -15.69 -5.48
C MET A 180 -21.20 -15.17 -6.20
N GLU A 181 -20.98 -15.58 -7.46
CA GLU A 181 -19.82 -15.16 -8.24
C GLU A 181 -19.78 -13.65 -8.44
N THR A 182 -20.91 -13.04 -8.80
CA THR A 182 -21.00 -11.58 -8.99
C THR A 182 -20.69 -10.81 -7.71
N ARG A 183 -21.18 -11.25 -6.55
CA ARG A 183 -20.84 -10.63 -5.25
C ARG A 183 -19.38 -10.83 -4.87
N GLN A 184 -18.79 -12.00 -5.14
CA GLN A 184 -17.37 -12.24 -4.90
C GLN A 184 -16.49 -11.34 -5.79
N VAL A 185 -16.81 -11.22 -7.08
CA VAL A 185 -16.13 -10.31 -8.01
C VAL A 185 -16.27 -8.85 -7.56
N ALA A 186 -17.45 -8.44 -7.13
CA ALA A 186 -17.68 -7.10 -6.61
C ALA A 186 -16.84 -6.81 -5.35
N LYS A 187 -16.79 -7.75 -4.39
CA LYS A 187 -15.93 -7.65 -3.19
C LYS A 187 -14.45 -7.56 -3.57
N ALA A 188 -13.97 -8.40 -4.48
CA ALA A 188 -12.58 -8.36 -4.96
C ALA A 188 -12.26 -7.04 -5.67
N LYS A 189 -13.18 -6.52 -6.49
CA LYS A 189 -13.06 -5.21 -7.14
C LYS A 189 -13.01 -4.07 -6.13
N ALA A 190 -13.90 -4.09 -5.14
CA ALA A 190 -13.95 -3.08 -4.07
C ALA A 190 -12.66 -3.09 -3.23
N GLN A 191 -12.12 -4.27 -2.90
CA GLN A 191 -10.84 -4.41 -2.20
C GLN A 191 -9.67 -3.88 -3.05
N LYS A 192 -9.65 -4.20 -4.34
CA LYS A 192 -8.64 -3.69 -5.28
C LYS A 192 -8.72 -2.17 -5.45
N GLN A 193 -9.93 -1.60 -5.45
CA GLN A 193 -10.16 -0.16 -5.50
C GLN A 193 -9.79 0.53 -4.18
N ALA A 194 -10.08 -0.07 -3.03
CA ALA A 194 -9.64 0.44 -1.73
C ALA A 194 -8.11 0.42 -1.58
N ALA A 195 -7.44 -0.54 -2.22
CA ALA A 195 -5.98 -0.63 -2.25
C ALA A 195 -5.32 0.31 -3.28
N ALA A 196 -6.02 0.68 -4.35
CA ALA A 196 -5.54 1.61 -5.37
C ALA A 196 -5.78 3.06 -4.91
N MET A 197 -4.71 3.77 -4.55
CA MET A 197 -4.83 5.16 -4.11
C MET A 197 -4.81 6.09 -5.33
N VAL A 198 -5.85 6.89 -5.51
CA VAL A 198 -5.98 7.81 -6.65
C VAL A 198 -5.03 9.00 -6.44
N TRP A 199 -4.00 9.14 -7.29
CA TRP A 199 -3.10 10.29 -7.32
C TRP A 199 -3.60 11.39 -8.25
N LYS A 200 -4.64 11.11 -9.04
CA LYS A 200 -5.36 12.13 -9.79
C LYS A 200 -5.68 13.33 -8.88
N HIS A 201 -5.39 14.52 -9.39
CA HIS A 201 -5.59 15.80 -8.70
C HIS A 201 -4.70 16.07 -7.48
N HIS A 202 -3.53 15.44 -7.39
CA HIS A 202 -2.56 15.73 -6.33
C HIS A 202 -1.39 16.55 -6.85
N TRP A 203 -0.86 17.42 -5.99
CA TRP A 203 0.40 18.11 -6.21
C TRP A 203 1.58 17.20 -5.87
N LEU A 204 2.66 17.37 -6.61
CA LEU A 204 3.91 16.66 -6.48
C LEU A 204 5.01 17.65 -6.09
N LEU A 205 5.73 17.40 -5.02
CA LEU A 205 6.98 18.07 -4.69
C LEU A 205 8.06 17.03 -4.48
N GLN A 206 9.19 17.16 -5.16
CA GLN A 206 10.27 16.18 -5.07
C GLN A 206 11.62 16.90 -5.04
N PHE A 207 12.47 16.49 -4.11
CA PHE A 207 13.84 16.93 -4.01
C PHE A 207 14.76 15.74 -4.25
N ALA A 208 15.73 15.88 -5.15
CA ALA A 208 16.70 14.86 -5.46
C ALA A 208 18.14 15.38 -5.36
N ALA A 209 19.03 14.49 -4.95
CA ALA A 209 20.47 14.70 -5.00
C ALA A 209 21.10 13.53 -5.74
N GLY A 210 22.15 13.79 -6.51
CA GLY A 210 22.76 12.77 -7.35
C GLY A 210 24.14 13.12 -7.87
N VAL A 211 24.70 12.18 -8.61
CA VAL A 211 26.00 12.29 -9.29
C VAL A 211 25.75 12.38 -10.79
N HIS A 212 26.12 13.50 -11.38
CA HIS A 212 26.13 13.76 -12.82
C HIS A 212 27.52 13.50 -13.41
N LEU A 213 27.55 12.71 -14.47
CA LEU A 213 28.75 12.31 -15.19
C LEU A 213 28.65 12.85 -16.62
N VAL A 214 29.43 13.88 -16.92
CA VAL A 214 29.57 14.42 -18.27
C VAL A 214 30.34 13.41 -19.13
N GLY A 215 29.83 13.12 -20.33
CA GLY A 215 30.51 12.22 -21.27
C GLY A 215 31.89 12.76 -21.65
N SER A 216 32.90 11.89 -21.73
CA SER A 216 34.29 12.28 -22.01
C SER A 216 34.47 13.01 -23.34
N GLN A 217 33.61 12.73 -24.32
CA GLN A 217 33.59 13.42 -25.62
C GLN A 217 33.17 14.90 -25.53
N TYR A 218 32.63 15.34 -24.40
CA TYR A 218 32.23 16.73 -24.15
C TYR A 218 33.19 17.45 -23.20
N HIS A 219 34.30 16.81 -22.83
CA HIS A 219 35.38 17.46 -22.10
C HIS A 219 36.17 18.31 -23.08
N THR A 220 36.58 19.50 -22.65
CA THR A 220 37.50 20.35 -23.41
C THR A 220 38.79 20.51 -22.64
N ASP A 221 39.75 21.22 -23.23
CA ASP A 221 40.93 21.67 -22.50
C ASP A 221 40.53 22.45 -21.25
N PHE A 222 41.44 22.47 -20.27
CA PHE A 222 41.23 23.19 -19.02
C PHE A 222 40.98 24.68 -19.31
N ASP A 223 39.95 25.23 -18.68
CA ASP A 223 39.58 26.63 -18.84
C ASP A 223 40.55 27.52 -18.04
N ASP A 224 41.66 27.89 -18.66
CA ASP A 224 42.69 28.76 -18.07
C ASP A 224 42.15 30.17 -17.77
N GLU A 225 41.04 30.59 -18.38
CA GLU A 225 40.47 31.92 -18.19
C GLU A 225 39.62 32.01 -16.93
N THR A 226 38.83 30.97 -16.63
CA THR A 226 37.96 30.94 -15.44
C THR A 226 38.44 30.02 -14.33
N LEU A 227 39.46 29.18 -14.60
CA LEU A 227 40.02 28.19 -13.69
C LEU A 227 38.98 27.21 -13.13
N VAL A 228 37.83 27.06 -13.80
CA VAL A 228 36.75 26.14 -13.42
C VAL A 228 36.85 24.84 -14.21
N ASP A 229 36.69 23.71 -13.52
CA ASP A 229 36.61 22.39 -14.14
C ASP A 229 35.33 21.68 -13.71
N PHE A 230 34.27 21.82 -14.52
CA PHE A 230 33.00 21.15 -14.28
C PHE A 230 33.06 19.62 -14.43
N THR A 231 34.13 19.05 -15.00
CA THR A 231 34.30 17.59 -15.05
C THR A 231 34.53 16.99 -13.65
N ARG A 232 35.06 17.81 -12.72
CA ARG A 232 35.29 17.43 -11.31
C ARG A 232 34.06 17.63 -10.43
N HIS A 233 33.15 18.51 -10.80
CA HIS A 233 31.95 18.84 -10.02
C HIS A 233 30.76 17.98 -10.43
N LYS A 234 30.57 16.87 -9.71
CA LYS A 234 29.59 15.85 -10.09
C LYS A 234 28.27 15.95 -9.33
N THR A 235 28.16 16.73 -8.26
CA THR A 235 26.93 16.75 -7.44
C THR A 235 25.85 17.59 -8.12
N LEU A 236 24.70 16.96 -8.37
CA LEU A 236 23.50 17.60 -8.91
C LEU A 236 22.41 17.64 -7.84
N TRP A 237 21.86 18.83 -7.61
CA TRP A 237 20.64 19.05 -6.83
C TRP A 237 19.48 19.28 -7.78
N ASP A 238 18.32 18.69 -7.52
CA ASP A 238 17.13 18.78 -8.38
C ASP A 238 15.88 18.99 -7.52
N LEU A 239 15.08 19.98 -7.89
CA LEU A 239 13.75 20.26 -7.34
C LEU A 239 12.71 20.09 -8.45
N ARG A 240 11.67 19.31 -8.17
CA ARG A 240 10.52 19.12 -9.05
C ARG A 240 9.23 19.52 -8.35
N ALA A 241 8.41 20.29 -9.04
CA ALA A 241 7.08 20.68 -8.58
C ALA A 241 6.07 20.44 -9.70
N GLY A 242 5.00 19.70 -9.43
CA GLY A 242 4.08 19.28 -10.47
C GLY A 242 2.70 18.90 -9.98
N TYR A 243 1.89 18.40 -10.91
CA TYR A 243 0.50 18.05 -10.68
C TYR A 243 0.12 16.80 -11.48
N TYR A 244 -0.55 15.86 -10.81
CA TYR A 244 -1.08 14.64 -11.41
C TYR A 244 -2.42 14.91 -12.12
N LEU A 245 -2.40 14.83 -13.44
CA LEU A 245 -3.59 14.91 -14.29
C LEU A 245 -4.42 13.61 -14.25
N SER A 246 -3.74 12.49 -14.04
CA SER A 246 -4.34 11.16 -13.86
C SER A 246 -3.52 10.35 -12.85
N ASP A 247 -3.94 9.13 -12.56
CA ASP A 247 -3.15 8.21 -11.75
C ASP A 247 -1.84 7.78 -12.45
N ALA A 248 -1.76 7.95 -13.78
CA ALA A 248 -0.61 7.54 -14.56
C ALA A 248 0.22 8.71 -15.11
N LEU A 249 -0.31 9.94 -15.12
CA LEU A 249 0.32 11.07 -15.81
C LEU A 249 0.39 12.29 -14.88
N ALA A 250 1.58 12.89 -14.80
CA ALA A 250 1.82 14.19 -14.17
C ALA A 250 2.57 15.15 -15.12
N LEU A 251 2.28 16.44 -14.96
CA LEU A 251 3.10 17.52 -15.50
C LEU A 251 3.92 18.12 -14.36
N PHE A 252 5.17 18.49 -14.62
CA PHE A 252 6.01 19.09 -13.59
C PHE A 252 6.98 20.11 -14.17
N PHE A 253 7.34 21.09 -13.34
CA PHE A 253 8.51 21.93 -13.50
C PHE A 253 9.72 21.27 -12.83
N ASN A 254 10.88 21.37 -13.46
CA ASN A 254 12.15 20.84 -12.99
C ASN A 254 13.15 21.99 -12.89
N GLY A 255 13.84 22.11 -11.76
CA GLY A 255 14.95 23.03 -11.56
C GLY A 255 16.14 22.26 -10.98
N ALA A 256 17.29 22.27 -11.64
CA ALA A 256 18.46 21.52 -11.21
C ALA A 256 19.74 22.37 -11.20
N LEU A 257 20.64 22.13 -10.24
CA LEU A 257 21.84 22.92 -9.98
C LEU A 257 23.08 22.02 -9.83
N ILE A 258 24.14 22.33 -10.58
CA ILE A 258 25.51 21.93 -10.25
C ILE A 258 26.25 23.18 -9.78
N TYR A 259 26.96 23.09 -8.66
CA TYR A 259 27.68 24.20 -8.07
C TYR A 259 29.16 23.85 -7.88
N ALA A 260 30.03 24.67 -8.46
CA ALA A 260 31.46 24.68 -8.23
C ALA A 260 31.75 25.77 -7.19
N ALA A 261 31.96 25.33 -5.95
CA ALA A 261 32.17 26.22 -4.81
C ALA A 261 33.37 27.15 -5.04
N LYS A 262 33.28 28.36 -4.47
CA LYS A 262 34.37 29.33 -4.54
C LYS A 262 35.65 28.74 -3.96
N GLN A 263 36.68 28.64 -4.79
CA GLN A 263 38.03 28.30 -4.38
C GLN A 263 38.90 29.56 -4.42
N GLN A 264 39.80 29.67 -3.46
CA GLN A 264 40.81 30.73 -3.41
C GLN A 264 42.13 30.11 -2.98
N THR A 265 43.20 30.38 -3.73
CA THR A 265 44.54 29.90 -3.45
C THR A 265 45.49 31.08 -3.38
N VAL A 266 46.50 30.97 -2.51
CA VAL A 266 47.68 31.82 -2.55
C VAL A 266 48.71 31.04 -3.34
N ASP A 267 49.02 31.53 -4.52
CA ASP A 267 49.85 30.81 -5.48
C ASP A 267 51.34 31.08 -5.19
N GLU A 268 51.65 32.31 -4.74
CA GLU A 268 53.02 32.72 -4.47
C GLU A 268 53.07 33.86 -3.44
N ILE A 269 54.05 33.79 -2.54
CA ILE A 269 54.39 34.89 -1.63
C ILE A 269 55.84 35.26 -1.87
N ASN A 270 56.06 36.41 -2.50
CA ASN A 270 57.38 36.92 -2.81
C ASN A 270 57.80 37.99 -1.81
N TRP A 271 58.99 37.78 -1.24
CA TRP A 271 59.61 38.66 -0.26
C TRP A 271 60.81 39.33 -0.92
N ASN A 272 60.81 40.66 -0.99
CA ASN A 272 62.02 41.41 -1.25
C ASN A 272 62.31 42.34 -0.05
N SER A 273 63.45 43.02 -0.05
CA SER A 273 63.93 43.82 1.09
C SER A 273 63.02 44.98 1.49
N GLU A 274 62.04 45.35 0.66
CA GLU A 274 61.22 46.56 0.83
C GLU A 274 59.70 46.33 0.70
N GLN A 275 59.26 45.17 0.17
CA GLN A 275 57.86 44.83 -0.07
C GLN A 275 57.58 43.32 0.00
N VAL A 276 56.34 42.99 0.38
CA VAL A 276 55.77 41.64 0.29
C VAL A 276 54.71 41.65 -0.81
N THR A 277 54.86 40.79 -1.81
CA THR A 277 53.89 40.61 -2.89
C THR A 277 53.22 39.25 -2.75
N ILE A 278 51.89 39.26 -2.62
CA ILE A 278 51.07 38.05 -2.52
C ILE A 278 50.30 37.92 -3.82
N ASN A 279 50.53 36.82 -4.54
CA ASN A 279 49.76 36.42 -5.71
C ASN A 279 48.76 35.33 -5.28
N GLY A 280 47.52 35.47 -5.73
CA GLY A 280 46.52 34.44 -5.54
C GLY A 280 45.53 34.37 -6.68
N SER A 281 44.84 33.25 -6.77
CA SER A 281 43.80 33.00 -7.75
C SER A 281 42.53 32.50 -7.07
N GLY A 282 41.43 32.56 -7.80
CA GLY A 282 40.19 31.96 -7.35
C GLY A 282 39.23 31.68 -8.48
N SER A 283 38.33 30.73 -8.25
CA SER A 283 37.35 30.28 -9.24
C SER A 283 36.03 29.91 -8.59
N SER A 284 34.94 30.05 -9.34
CA SER A 284 33.62 29.56 -8.97
C SER A 284 32.76 29.41 -10.22
N GLY A 285 31.83 28.47 -10.18
CA GLY A 285 30.91 28.25 -11.28
C GLY A 285 29.58 27.65 -10.84
N ALA A 286 28.57 27.82 -11.68
CA ALA A 286 27.28 27.19 -11.49
C ALA A 286 26.65 26.84 -12.83
N MET A 287 25.95 25.71 -12.87
CA MET A 287 25.05 25.35 -13.95
C MET A 287 23.65 25.20 -13.37
N LEU A 288 22.71 25.96 -13.92
CA LEU A 288 21.29 25.88 -13.62
C LEU A 288 20.54 25.35 -14.84
N ARG A 289 19.73 24.30 -14.64
CA ARG A 289 18.74 23.83 -15.61
C ARG A 289 17.35 24.11 -15.09
N TYR A 290 16.47 24.55 -15.98
CA TYR A 290 15.07 24.72 -15.66
C TYR A 290 14.19 24.33 -16.85
N GLY A 291 13.10 23.62 -16.61
CA GLY A 291 12.29 23.10 -17.70
C GLY A 291 10.95 22.54 -17.26
N LEU A 292 10.16 22.14 -18.25
CA LEU A 292 8.88 21.45 -18.06
C LEU A 292 9.05 20.00 -18.47
N GLY A 293 8.35 19.12 -17.75
CA GLY A 293 8.42 17.70 -17.98
C GLY A 293 7.09 17.00 -17.76
N ILE A 294 7.04 15.78 -18.29
CA ILE A 294 5.95 14.84 -18.14
C ILE A 294 6.46 13.62 -17.37
N ARG A 295 5.66 13.13 -16.42
CA ARG A 295 5.92 11.89 -15.67
C ARG A 295 4.85 10.87 -16.00
N LEU A 296 5.28 9.65 -16.29
CA LEU A 296 4.43 8.48 -16.49
C LEU A 296 4.64 7.45 -15.39
N LEU A 297 3.56 6.90 -14.86
CA LEU A 297 3.49 5.78 -13.93
C LEU A 297 2.75 4.62 -14.62
N PRO A 298 3.45 3.72 -15.34
CA PRO A 298 2.82 2.73 -16.24
C PRO A 298 1.79 1.82 -15.56
N PHE A 299 2.00 1.49 -14.28
CA PHE A 299 1.12 0.60 -13.51
C PHE A 299 0.28 1.34 -12.44
N GLY A 300 0.23 2.67 -12.54
CA GLY A 300 -0.38 3.55 -11.56
C GLY A 300 0.35 3.56 -10.21
N PRO A 301 -0.19 4.31 -9.23
CA PRO A 301 0.44 4.52 -7.94
C PRO A 301 0.20 3.32 -7.01
N ARG A 302 1.22 2.48 -6.90
CA ARG A 302 1.30 1.38 -5.92
C ARG A 302 2.39 1.67 -4.88
N ARG A 303 2.50 0.82 -3.85
CA ARG A 303 3.60 0.92 -2.88
C ARG A 303 4.97 0.91 -3.55
N PHE A 304 5.09 0.15 -4.64
CA PHE A 304 6.22 0.15 -5.55
C PHE A 304 5.70 0.47 -6.95
N SER A 305 6.20 1.53 -7.59
CA SER A 305 5.79 1.89 -8.96
C SER A 305 7.01 2.26 -9.78
N PRO A 306 7.17 1.77 -11.01
CA PRO A 306 8.14 2.34 -11.95
C PRO A 306 7.64 3.72 -12.43
N TRP A 307 8.58 4.60 -12.74
CA TRP A 307 8.28 5.91 -13.32
C TRP A 307 9.21 6.21 -14.49
N LEU A 308 8.71 7.02 -15.43
CA LEU A 308 9.42 7.53 -16.59
C LEU A 308 9.17 9.04 -16.68
N ASP A 309 10.24 9.81 -16.84
CA ASP A 309 10.18 11.26 -16.97
C ASP A 309 10.81 11.69 -18.30
N ALA A 310 10.20 12.67 -18.97
CA ALA A 310 10.80 13.40 -20.07
C ALA A 310 10.73 14.90 -19.78
N VAL A 311 11.84 15.61 -19.93
CA VAL A 311 11.98 17.03 -19.59
C VAL A 311 12.66 17.78 -20.73
N ALA A 312 12.18 18.98 -21.01
CA ALA A 312 12.83 19.91 -21.92
C ALA A 312 12.87 21.32 -21.32
N GLY A 313 13.94 22.06 -21.57
CA GLY A 313 14.08 23.39 -20.99
C GLY A 313 15.37 24.12 -21.35
N GLY A 314 15.69 25.14 -20.56
CA GLY A 314 16.89 25.95 -20.69
C GLY A 314 17.99 25.51 -19.72
N VAL A 315 19.24 25.66 -20.17
CA VAL A 315 20.43 25.58 -19.31
C VAL A 315 21.11 26.94 -19.27
N TRP A 316 21.58 27.33 -18.11
CA TRP A 316 22.36 28.54 -17.89
C TRP A 316 23.61 28.18 -17.12
N VAL A 317 24.76 28.46 -17.71
CA VAL A 317 26.07 28.14 -17.15
C VAL A 317 26.82 29.44 -16.92
N MET A 318 27.47 29.54 -15.77
CA MET A 318 28.38 30.63 -15.43
C MET A 318 29.65 30.04 -14.84
N ALA A 319 30.80 30.48 -15.33
CA ALA A 319 32.09 30.26 -14.70
C ALA A 319 32.78 31.61 -14.55
N GLY A 320 33.42 31.83 -13.40
CA GLY A 320 34.17 33.03 -13.13
C GLY A 320 35.45 32.67 -12.41
N GLY A 321 36.53 33.27 -12.86
CA GLY A 321 37.85 33.10 -12.27
C GLY A 321 38.65 34.38 -12.36
N GLY A 322 39.76 34.41 -11.65
CA GLY A 322 40.62 35.57 -11.68
C GLY A 322 41.85 35.38 -10.83
N SER A 323 42.82 36.23 -11.10
CA SER A 323 44.03 36.37 -10.31
C SER A 323 44.09 37.76 -9.69
N GLY A 324 44.74 37.86 -8.54
CA GLY A 324 44.95 39.10 -7.83
C GLY A 324 46.35 39.15 -7.24
N THR A 325 46.95 40.32 -7.31
CA THR A 325 48.24 40.61 -6.69
C THR A 325 48.03 41.74 -5.69
N ARG A 326 48.47 41.50 -4.45
CA ARG A 326 48.51 42.52 -3.40
C ARG A 326 49.93 42.74 -2.95
N THR A 327 50.39 43.99 -3.06
CA THR A 327 51.73 44.38 -2.61
C THR A 327 51.63 45.23 -1.34
N VAL A 328 52.38 44.87 -0.31
CA VAL A 328 52.45 45.55 0.98
C VAL A 328 53.88 46.05 1.20
N GLY A 329 54.09 47.38 1.20
CA GLY A 329 55.40 48.02 1.34
C GLY A 329 55.30 49.50 1.76
N TRP A 330 56.42 50.09 2.20
CA TRP A 330 56.47 51.41 2.88
C TRP A 330 56.30 52.63 1.95
N GLY A 331 56.22 52.44 0.62
CA GLY A 331 56.14 53.50 -0.39
C GLY A 331 54.81 53.62 -1.15
N GLY A 332 53.77 52.88 -0.75
CA GLY A 332 52.46 52.87 -1.43
C GLY A 332 52.12 51.49 -1.99
N GLY A 333 51.13 50.83 -1.38
CA GLY A 333 50.67 49.50 -1.79
C GLY A 333 49.72 49.57 -2.98
N GLY A 334 49.98 48.75 -4.00
CA GLY A 334 49.08 48.52 -5.13
C GLY A 334 48.24 47.27 -4.91
N THR A 335 46.98 47.31 -5.35
CA THR A 335 46.14 46.11 -5.52
C THR A 335 45.79 46.01 -6.99
N SER A 336 46.12 44.89 -7.62
CA SER A 336 45.67 44.57 -8.98
C SER A 336 44.82 43.30 -8.92
N SER A 337 43.70 43.30 -9.60
CA SER A 337 42.84 42.11 -9.74
C SER A 337 42.26 42.05 -11.13
N GLU A 338 42.39 40.91 -11.79
CA GLU A 338 41.72 40.61 -13.03
C GLU A 338 40.68 39.51 -12.77
N ILE A 339 39.42 39.79 -13.08
CA ILE A 339 38.32 38.84 -12.93
C ILE A 339 37.68 38.65 -14.30
N ARG A 340 37.67 37.42 -14.80
CA ARG A 340 37.00 37.01 -16.02
C ARG A 340 35.74 36.23 -15.69
N LYS A 341 34.71 36.40 -16.51
CA LYS A 341 33.43 35.72 -16.35
C LYS A 341 32.92 35.27 -17.71
N HIS A 342 32.67 33.97 -17.82
CA HIS A 342 32.06 33.34 -18.98
C HIS A 342 30.65 32.92 -18.63
N THR A 343 29.72 33.17 -19.53
CA THR A 343 28.31 32.87 -19.32
C THR A 343 27.70 32.38 -20.61
N GLU A 344 27.14 31.17 -20.56
CA GLU A 344 26.51 30.55 -21.71
C GLU A 344 25.09 30.11 -21.39
N ARG A 345 24.25 30.13 -22.44
CA ARG A 345 22.86 29.68 -22.38
C ARG A 345 22.60 28.69 -23.48
N GLY A 346 21.87 27.64 -23.15
CA GLY A 346 21.53 26.60 -24.11
C GLY A 346 20.16 25.99 -23.81
N ILE A 347 19.87 24.92 -24.52
CA ILE A 347 18.70 24.09 -24.31
C ILE A 347 19.14 22.73 -23.79
N PHE A 348 18.25 22.06 -23.05
CA PHE A 348 18.47 20.67 -22.67
C PHE A 348 17.22 19.82 -22.86
N TYR A 349 17.47 18.54 -23.08
CA TYR A 349 16.49 17.47 -23.05
C TYR A 349 16.97 16.40 -22.08
N ALA A 350 16.06 15.85 -21.28
CA ALA A 350 16.38 14.77 -20.37
C ALA A 350 15.32 13.69 -20.38
N LEU A 351 15.77 12.44 -20.37
CA LEU A 351 14.95 11.25 -20.14
C LEU A 351 15.41 10.60 -18.86
N ALA A 352 14.49 10.28 -17.97
CA ALA A 352 14.81 9.60 -16.72
C ALA A 352 13.86 8.44 -16.46
N ALA A 353 14.38 7.42 -15.81
CA ALA A 353 13.63 6.23 -15.42
C ALA A 353 14.04 5.80 -14.02
N GLY A 354 13.11 5.22 -13.29
CA GLY A 354 13.41 4.72 -11.96
C GLY A 354 12.23 4.02 -11.32
N VAL A 355 12.35 3.86 -10.02
CA VAL A 355 11.32 3.26 -9.17
C VAL A 355 10.98 4.22 -8.06
N GLN A 356 9.72 4.27 -7.65
CA GLN A 356 9.27 4.96 -6.45
C GLN A 356 8.81 3.94 -5.42
N TYR A 357 9.33 4.05 -4.22
CA TYR A 357 8.91 3.28 -3.06
C TYR A 357 8.22 4.20 -2.07
N ARG A 358 6.97 3.88 -1.76
CA ARG A 358 6.11 4.71 -0.94
C ARG A 358 6.32 4.38 0.54
N LEU A 359 6.67 5.40 1.32
CA LEU A 359 6.87 5.29 2.77
C LEU A 359 5.54 5.47 3.53
N SER A 360 4.67 6.37 3.06
CA SER A 360 3.37 6.66 3.67
C SER A 360 2.36 7.14 2.62
N ARG A 361 1.17 7.61 3.02
CA ARG A 361 0.20 8.21 2.08
C ARG A 361 0.74 9.47 1.38
N LEU A 362 1.69 10.17 2.00
CA LEU A 362 2.22 11.45 1.51
C LEU A 362 3.66 11.32 1.01
N PHE A 363 4.50 10.51 1.65
CA PHE A 363 5.93 10.47 1.38
C PHE A 363 6.34 9.26 0.54
N TYR A 364 7.30 9.45 -0.36
CA TYR A 364 7.92 8.39 -1.15
C TYR A 364 9.40 8.69 -1.41
N VAL A 365 10.19 7.63 -1.63
CA VAL A 365 11.57 7.73 -2.12
C VAL A 365 11.60 7.28 -3.56
N ALA A 366 12.35 7.96 -4.42
CA ALA A 366 12.44 7.66 -5.85
C ALA A 366 13.89 7.70 -6.35
N PRO A 367 14.63 6.59 -6.28
CA PRO A 367 15.90 6.46 -6.99
C PRO A 367 15.67 6.36 -8.51
N GLY A 368 16.60 6.90 -9.29
CA GLY A 368 16.52 6.87 -10.74
C GLY A 368 17.83 7.14 -11.45
N VAL A 369 17.78 6.90 -12.75
CA VAL A 369 18.83 7.20 -13.72
C VAL A 369 18.27 8.19 -14.73
N GLN A 370 19.05 9.19 -15.08
CA GLN A 370 18.68 10.21 -16.05
C GLN A 370 19.78 10.37 -17.10
N TYR A 371 19.41 10.36 -18.37
CA TYR A 371 20.28 10.79 -19.46
C TYR A 371 19.89 12.21 -19.88
N THR A 372 20.86 13.10 -19.99
CA THR A 372 20.66 14.51 -20.40
C THR A 372 21.46 14.79 -21.66
N VAL A 373 20.86 15.53 -22.59
CA VAL A 373 21.51 16.17 -23.73
C VAL A 373 21.42 17.67 -23.53
N SER A 374 22.56 18.36 -23.41
CA SER A 374 22.63 19.79 -23.05
C SER A 374 23.85 20.47 -23.70
N PRO A 375 23.87 20.63 -25.03
CA PRO A 375 24.96 21.31 -25.73
C PRO A 375 25.04 22.78 -25.33
N LEU A 376 26.27 23.32 -25.24
CA LEU A 376 26.51 24.74 -25.06
C LEU A 376 26.95 25.37 -26.39
N PRO A 377 26.65 26.66 -26.64
CA PRO A 377 27.15 27.37 -27.81
C PRO A 377 28.67 27.49 -27.85
N ALA A 378 29.28 27.66 -26.67
CA ALA A 378 30.72 27.69 -26.47
C ALA A 378 31.11 26.90 -25.20
N PRO A 379 32.35 26.37 -25.13
CA PRO A 379 32.84 25.73 -23.92
C PRO A 379 32.89 26.68 -22.72
N VAL A 380 32.55 26.17 -21.54
CA VAL A 380 32.65 26.91 -20.26
C VAL A 380 33.11 25.96 -19.17
N GLY A 381 34.16 26.32 -18.43
CA GLY A 381 34.63 25.54 -17.29
C GLY A 381 35.03 24.11 -17.66
N SER A 382 35.82 23.97 -18.72
CA SER A 382 36.37 22.70 -19.23
C SER A 382 35.34 21.70 -19.81
N VAL A 383 34.14 22.16 -20.16
CA VAL A 383 33.11 21.34 -20.84
C VAL A 383 32.44 22.08 -22.00
N SER A 384 32.18 21.37 -23.10
CA SER A 384 31.39 21.87 -24.25
C SER A 384 29.89 21.53 -24.16
N ALA A 385 29.52 20.62 -23.25
CA ALA A 385 28.14 20.26 -22.96
C ALA A 385 28.01 19.63 -21.57
N PHE A 386 26.83 19.77 -20.96
CA PHE A 386 26.43 18.98 -19.78
C PHE A 386 25.67 17.71 -20.18
N THR A 387 26.05 17.13 -21.32
CA THR A 387 25.46 15.90 -21.85
C THR A 387 26.07 14.70 -21.11
N GLY A 388 25.22 13.85 -20.55
CA GLY A 388 25.72 12.80 -19.66
C GLY A 388 24.65 12.02 -18.90
N VAL A 389 25.11 11.17 -17.99
CA VAL A 389 24.28 10.30 -17.14
C VAL A 389 24.26 10.84 -15.72
N THR A 390 23.09 10.81 -15.08
CA THR A 390 22.91 11.16 -13.68
C THR A 390 22.32 9.99 -12.93
N LEU A 391 22.92 9.62 -11.80
CA LEU A 391 22.34 8.71 -10.81
C LEU A 391 21.81 9.55 -9.66
N ASN A 392 20.54 9.43 -9.31
CA ASN A 392 19.95 10.24 -8.25
C ASN A 392 19.07 9.43 -7.30
N ALA A 393 18.91 9.97 -6.10
CA ALA A 393 17.94 9.53 -5.12
C ALA A 393 17.10 10.73 -4.71
N ALA A 394 15.78 10.54 -4.68
CA ALA A 394 14.86 11.61 -4.39
C ALA A 394 13.93 11.27 -3.23
N LEU A 395 13.57 12.30 -2.46
CA LEU A 395 12.46 12.27 -1.52
C LEU A 395 11.34 13.12 -2.10
N GLY A 396 10.13 12.57 -2.15
CA GLY A 396 8.97 13.29 -2.65
C GLY A 396 7.78 13.25 -1.71
N VAL A 397 6.94 14.25 -1.87
CA VAL A 397 5.70 14.47 -1.15
C VAL A 397 4.57 14.62 -2.17
N VAL A 398 3.49 13.88 -1.95
CA VAL A 398 2.23 14.01 -2.68
C VAL A 398 1.24 14.74 -1.80
N ILE A 399 0.79 15.91 -2.23
CA ILE A 399 -0.14 16.76 -1.48
C ILE A 399 -1.52 16.68 -2.13
N PRO A 400 -2.58 16.31 -1.39
CA PRO A 400 -3.93 16.32 -1.92
C PRO A 400 -4.32 17.69 -2.45
N GLY A 401 -4.69 17.75 -3.73
CA GLY A 401 -5.36 18.94 -4.27
C GLY A 401 -6.81 18.97 -3.81
N ARG A 402 -7.36 20.18 -3.66
CA ARG A 402 -8.81 20.33 -3.48
C ARG A 402 -9.49 19.78 -4.73
N ARG A 403 -10.42 18.84 -4.55
CA ARG A 403 -11.32 18.42 -5.63
C ARG A 403 -12.12 19.67 -6.04
N PRO A 404 -12.19 20.01 -7.34
CA PRO A 404 -13.07 21.06 -7.82
C PRO A 404 -14.54 20.70 -7.55
#